data_AF-A0A4R5TTP3-F1
#
_entry.id   AF-A0A4R5TTP3-F1
#
_cell.length_a   1.000
_cell.length_b   1.000
_cell.length_c   1.000
_cell.angle_alpha   90.00
_cell.angle_beta   90.00
_cell.angle_gamma   90.00
#
_symmetry.space_group_name_H-M   'P 1'
#
loop_
_entity.id
_entity.type
_entity.pdbx_description
1 polymer ?
#
loop_
_entity_poly.entity_id
_entity_poly.type
_entity_poly.pdbx_seq_one_letter_code
_entity_poly.pdbx_strand_id
1 'polypeptide(L)'
;MSEAVRTRPSAPRWKRRRVELLMQVSLVILGALLAFGFGQWKEQRDEQARARVALESIRSELRTNRDEVERARRYHAVLADRFEQLEQRGAAQPGWDDFPQGLLSPARVVSTAWQSAMTTGVAAQWPYEELLALSSIYETQASYARLSDALLASTYQDLMRNGPRRLLDGYANFVPLQRDFSGKESELVAAYDRVLAAIAN
;
A
#
# COMPACT_ATOMS: atom_id res chain seq x y z
N MET A 1 -39.05 79.94 46.60
CA MET A 1 -38.87 79.19 45.33
C MET A 1 -37.87 78.09 45.60
N SER A 2 -38.34 76.86 45.88
CA SER A 2 -37.48 75.68 46.08
C SER A 2 -37.82 74.66 44.99
N GLU A 3 -36.90 74.46 44.06
CA GLU A 3 -36.97 73.38 43.07
C GLU A 3 -36.76 72.02 43.74
N ALA A 4 -37.80 71.20 43.74
CA ALA A 4 -37.73 69.81 44.17
C ALA A 4 -37.04 68.97 43.09
N VAL A 5 -35.75 68.70 43.27
CA VAL A 5 -34.97 67.76 42.46
C VAL A 5 -35.51 66.35 42.67
N ARG A 6 -36.22 65.81 41.67
CA ARG A 6 -36.65 64.41 41.64
C ARG A 6 -35.48 63.52 41.24
N THR A 7 -34.89 62.81 42.20
CA THR A 7 -33.91 61.75 41.91
C THR A 7 -34.65 60.52 41.37
N ARG A 8 -34.30 60.11 40.14
CA ARG A 8 -34.81 58.86 39.54
C ARG A 8 -34.25 57.66 40.32
N PRO A 9 -35.05 56.62 40.60
CA PRO A 9 -34.56 55.43 41.29
C PRO A 9 -33.52 54.72 40.42
N SER A 10 -32.32 54.56 40.96
CA SER A 10 -31.24 53.80 40.32
C SER A 10 -31.66 52.34 40.18
N ALA A 11 -31.60 51.79 38.97
CA ALA A 11 -31.83 50.36 38.74
C ALA A 11 -30.97 49.49 39.69
N PRO A 12 -31.48 48.35 40.17
CA PRO A 12 -30.81 47.56 41.20
C PRO A 12 -29.41 47.09 40.74
N ARG A 13 -28.35 47.55 41.44
CA ARG A 13 -26.93 47.26 41.15
C ARG A 13 -26.59 45.76 41.07
N TRP A 14 -27.38 44.89 41.70
CA TRP A 14 -27.18 43.44 41.70
C TRP A 14 -27.51 42.77 40.35
N LYS A 15 -28.41 43.34 39.54
CA LYS A 15 -28.72 42.79 38.20
C LYS A 15 -27.57 43.00 37.22
N ARG A 16 -26.90 44.16 37.26
CA ARG A 16 -25.72 44.45 36.41
C ARG A 16 -24.55 43.52 36.71
N ARG A 17 -24.22 43.32 38.00
CA ARG A 17 -23.13 42.40 38.40
C ARG A 17 -23.36 40.95 37.94
N ARG A 18 -24.60 40.45 37.97
CA ARG A 18 -24.91 39.09 37.50
C ARG A 18 -24.72 38.93 36.00
N VAL A 19 -25.13 39.93 35.21
CA VAL A 19 -24.95 39.93 33.75
C VAL A 19 -23.46 39.99 33.39
N GLU A 20 -22.69 40.82 34.08
CA GLU A 20 -21.25 40.94 33.89
C GLU A 20 -20.50 39.63 34.17
N LEU A 21 -20.83 38.97 35.28
CA LEU A 21 -20.25 37.67 35.66
C LEU A 21 -20.62 36.56 34.66
N LEU A 22 -21.87 36.54 34.20
CA LEU A 22 -22.30 35.60 33.14
C LEU A 22 -21.52 35.86 31.84
N MET A 23 -21.37 37.12 31.44
CA MET A 23 -20.63 37.46 30.22
C MET A 23 -19.16 37.02 30.32
N GLN A 24 -18.51 37.25 31.46
CA GLN A 24 -17.14 36.82 31.72
C GLN A 24 -17.00 35.29 31.63
N VAL A 25 -17.89 34.54 32.29
CA VAL A 25 -17.87 33.07 32.24
C VAL A 25 -18.11 32.57 30.81
N SER A 26 -19.06 33.16 30.08
CA SER A 26 -19.32 32.81 28.67
C SER A 26 -18.11 33.10 27.77
N LEU A 27 -17.41 34.22 27.97
CA LEU A 27 -16.20 34.57 27.22
C LEU A 27 -15.06 33.59 27.48
N VAL A 28 -14.86 33.18 28.74
CA VAL A 28 -13.85 32.17 29.10
C VAL A 28 -14.18 30.82 28.46
N ILE A 29 -15.43 30.37 28.55
CA ILE A 29 -15.89 29.12 27.92
C ILE A 29 -15.72 29.21 26.40
N LEU A 30 -16.10 30.33 25.78
CA LEU A 30 -15.97 30.53 24.33
C LEU A 30 -14.50 30.49 23.90
N GLY A 31 -13.61 31.15 24.65
CA GLY A 31 -12.16 31.12 24.39
C GLY A 31 -11.59 29.70 24.48
N ALA A 32 -12.00 28.93 25.50
CA ALA A 32 -11.59 27.54 25.65
C ALA A 32 -12.11 26.65 24.50
N LEU A 33 -13.38 26.81 24.09
CA LEU A 33 -13.96 26.08 22.97
C LEU A 33 -13.27 26.41 21.64
N LEU A 34 -12.94 27.68 21.41
CA LEU A 34 -12.22 28.12 20.22
C LEU A 34 -10.81 27.52 20.15
N ALA A 35 -10.08 27.54 21.28
CA ALA A 35 -8.76 26.93 21.35
C ALA A 35 -8.79 25.43 21.08
N PHE A 36 -9.76 24.72 21.68
CA PHE A 36 -9.95 23.29 21.44
C PHE A 36 -10.33 22.99 19.99
N GLY A 37 -11.28 23.75 19.42
CA GLY A 37 -11.69 23.60 18.03
C GLY A 37 -10.56 23.85 17.04
N PHE A 38 -9.72 24.86 17.28
CA PHE A 38 -8.53 25.12 16.46
C PHE A 38 -7.53 23.96 16.52
N GLY A 39 -7.30 23.38 17.70
CA GLY A 39 -6.45 22.21 17.89
C GLY A 39 -6.93 21.03 17.06
N GLN A 40 -8.21 20.68 17.16
CA GLN A 40 -8.83 19.58 16.40
C GLN A 40 -8.78 19.81 14.89
N TRP A 41 -9.04 21.03 14.42
CA TRP A 41 -8.95 21.36 13.00
C TRP A 41 -7.54 21.18 12.44
N LYS A 42 -6.52 21.65 13.18
CA LYS A 42 -5.12 21.47 12.79
C LYS A 42 -4.72 20.00 12.77
N GLU A 43 -5.09 19.24 13.79
CA GLU A 43 -4.80 17.81 13.90
C GLU A 43 -5.41 17.03 12.73
N GLN A 44 -6.69 17.26 12.42
CA GLN A 44 -7.37 16.64 11.29
C GLN A 44 -6.69 17.00 9.95
N ARG A 45 -6.24 18.25 9.78
CA ARG A 45 -5.51 18.67 8.59
C ARG A 45 -4.17 17.96 8.46
N ASP A 46 -3.43 17.82 9.56
CA ASP A 46 -2.13 17.15 9.59
C ASP A 46 -2.27 15.62 9.36
N GLU A 47 -3.34 15.00 9.87
CA GLU A 47 -3.70 13.61 9.56
C GLU A 47 -4.03 13.42 8.08
N GLN A 48 -4.85 14.27 7.48
CA GLN A 48 -5.17 14.22 6.05
C GLN A 48 -3.91 14.40 5.18
N ALA A 49 -3.00 15.29 5.57
CA ALA A 49 -1.73 15.48 4.86
C ALA A 49 -0.88 14.21 4.89
N ARG A 50 -0.75 13.56 6.06
CA ARG A 50 -0.04 12.27 6.20
C ARG A 50 -0.70 11.16 5.39
N ALA A 51 -2.02 11.08 5.39
CA ALA A 51 -2.79 10.11 4.59
C ALA A 51 -2.52 10.24 3.09
N ARG A 52 -2.42 11.47 2.58
CA ARG A 52 -2.08 11.72 1.17
C ARG A 52 -0.66 11.30 0.83
N VAL A 53 0.32 11.61 1.68
CA VAL A 53 1.73 11.23 1.48
C VAL A 53 1.89 9.70 1.50
N ALA A 54 1.23 9.03 2.43
CA ALA A 54 1.21 7.57 2.51
C ALA A 54 0.60 6.94 1.25
N LEU A 55 -0.54 7.46 0.77
CA LEU A 55 -1.18 6.97 -0.44
C LEU A 55 -0.30 7.14 -1.68
N GLU A 56 0.38 8.28 -1.83
CA GLU A 56 1.29 8.50 -2.95
C GLU A 56 2.51 7.56 -2.89
N SER A 57 3.01 7.28 -1.68
CA SER A 57 4.10 6.33 -1.47
C SER A 57 3.68 4.91 -1.85
N ILE A 58 2.44 4.52 -1.51
CA ILE A 58 1.84 3.25 -1.92
C ILE A 58 1.65 3.18 -3.44
N ARG A 59 1.16 4.25 -4.09
CA ARG A 59 1.04 4.27 -5.56
C ARG A 59 2.40 4.07 -6.23
N SER A 60 3.45 4.71 -5.72
CA SER A 60 4.81 4.52 -6.22
C SER A 60 5.33 3.10 -5.99
N GLU A 61 5.02 2.50 -4.84
CA GLU A 61 5.36 1.11 -4.52
C GLU A 61 4.65 0.12 -5.45
N LEU A 62 3.33 0.28 -5.65
CA LEU A 62 2.53 -0.56 -6.55
C LEU A 62 3.03 -0.47 -7.99
N ARG A 63 3.38 0.72 -8.50
CA ARG A 63 3.96 0.87 -9.85
C ARG A 63 5.30 0.13 -9.98
N THR A 64 6.19 0.30 -9.01
CA THR A 64 7.48 -0.39 -8.98
C THR A 64 7.28 -1.91 -8.96
N ASN A 65 6.44 -2.42 -8.07
CA ASN A 65 6.16 -3.85 -7.98
C ASN A 65 5.54 -4.40 -9.26
N ARG A 66 4.60 -3.66 -9.86
CA ARG A 66 3.96 -4.01 -11.13
C ARG A 66 4.99 -4.14 -12.25
N ASP A 67 5.96 -3.23 -12.32
CA ASP A 67 7.02 -3.27 -13.32
C ASP A 67 8.03 -4.40 -13.08
N GLU A 68 8.33 -4.73 -11.82
CA GLU A 68 9.13 -5.90 -11.46
C GLU A 68 8.45 -7.21 -11.88
N VAL A 69 7.16 -7.35 -11.57
CA VAL A 69 6.37 -8.54 -11.95
C VAL A 69 6.23 -8.66 -13.45
N GLU A 70 6.01 -7.56 -14.16
CA GLU A 70 5.95 -7.56 -15.62
C GLU A 70 7.28 -7.96 -16.27
N ARG A 71 8.42 -7.59 -15.66
CA ARG A 71 9.74 -8.00 -16.13
C ARG A 71 9.97 -9.51 -15.95
N ALA A 72 9.64 -10.04 -14.77
CA ALA A 72 9.70 -11.48 -14.49
C ALA A 72 8.80 -12.27 -15.45
N ARG A 73 7.56 -11.80 -15.66
CA ARG A 73 6.61 -12.39 -16.61
C ARG A 73 7.17 -12.55 -18.00
N ARG A 74 7.77 -11.48 -18.54
CA ARG A 74 8.40 -11.53 -19.87
C ARG A 74 9.58 -12.50 -19.90
N TYR A 75 10.38 -12.52 -18.85
CA TYR A 75 11.50 -13.45 -18.75
C TYR A 75 11.03 -14.91 -18.76
N HIS A 76 10.03 -15.26 -17.94
CA HIS A 76 9.47 -16.61 -17.88
C HIS A 76 8.78 -17.01 -19.19
N ALA A 77 8.08 -16.10 -19.86
CA ALA A 77 7.48 -16.36 -21.17
C ALA A 77 8.55 -16.70 -22.23
N VAL A 78 9.60 -15.87 -22.35
CA VAL A 78 10.72 -16.11 -23.28
C VAL A 78 11.42 -17.43 -22.97
N LEU A 79 11.59 -17.74 -21.67
CA LEU A 79 12.23 -18.98 -21.24
C LEU A 79 11.39 -20.21 -21.58
N ALA A 80 10.08 -20.16 -21.37
CA ALA A 80 9.15 -21.24 -21.74
C ALA A 80 9.17 -21.48 -23.25
N ASP A 81 9.09 -20.42 -24.07
CA ASP A 81 9.14 -20.52 -25.53
C ASP A 81 10.46 -21.11 -26.01
N ARG A 82 11.57 -20.75 -25.36
CA ARG A 82 12.90 -21.28 -25.67
C ARG A 82 13.00 -22.78 -25.39
N PHE A 83 12.49 -23.22 -24.24
CA PHE A 83 12.50 -24.64 -23.89
C PHE A 83 11.65 -25.48 -24.83
N GLU A 84 10.47 -24.99 -25.20
CA GLU A 84 9.60 -25.67 -26.17
C GLU A 84 10.28 -25.79 -27.54
N GLN A 85 10.99 -24.75 -27.99
CA GLN A 85 11.77 -24.81 -29.23
C GLN A 85 12.92 -25.82 -29.18
N LEU A 86 13.60 -25.94 -28.03
CA LEU A 86 14.69 -26.92 -27.86
C LEU A 86 14.15 -28.34 -27.88
N GLU A 87 13.03 -28.58 -27.20
CA GLU A 87 12.34 -29.87 -27.18
C GLU A 87 11.88 -30.28 -28.59
N GLN A 88 11.21 -29.38 -29.32
CA GLN A 88 10.74 -29.63 -30.68
C GLN A 88 11.86 -29.95 -31.67
N ARG A 89 13.06 -29.38 -31.47
CA ARG A 89 14.22 -29.60 -32.35
C ARG A 89 15.02 -30.84 -31.98
N GLY A 90 14.67 -31.54 -30.89
CA GLY A 90 15.51 -32.61 -30.33
C GLY A 90 16.93 -32.12 -30.02
N ALA A 91 17.07 -30.83 -29.71
CA ALA A 91 18.36 -30.19 -29.54
C ALA A 91 19.07 -30.71 -28.28
N ALA A 92 20.39 -30.53 -28.24
CA ALA A 92 21.16 -30.78 -27.03
C ALA A 92 20.58 -29.98 -25.86
N GLN A 93 20.66 -30.57 -24.68
CA GLN A 93 20.24 -30.01 -23.41
C GLN A 93 20.74 -28.55 -23.24
N PRO A 94 19.90 -27.63 -22.73
CA PRO A 94 20.30 -26.25 -22.52
C PRO A 94 21.45 -26.15 -21.52
N GLY A 95 22.41 -25.27 -21.80
CA GLY A 95 23.52 -24.96 -20.92
C GLY A 95 23.16 -23.88 -19.90
N TRP A 96 24.00 -23.69 -18.88
CA TRP A 96 23.77 -22.64 -17.89
C TRP A 96 23.77 -21.22 -18.47
N ASP A 97 24.52 -21.00 -19.55
CA ASP A 97 24.56 -19.74 -20.30
C ASP A 97 23.22 -19.39 -20.97
N ASP A 98 22.30 -20.35 -21.07
CA ASP A 98 20.96 -20.13 -21.61
C ASP A 98 20.03 -19.41 -20.60
N PHE A 99 20.48 -19.23 -19.35
CA PHE A 99 19.73 -18.65 -18.23
C PHE A 99 20.45 -17.43 -17.63
N PRO A 100 20.52 -16.30 -18.36
CA PRO A 100 21.29 -15.13 -17.90
C PRO A 100 20.80 -14.54 -16.58
N GLN A 101 19.53 -14.78 -16.20
CA GLN A 101 18.95 -14.33 -14.93
C GLN A 101 18.65 -15.50 -13.97
N GLY A 102 19.14 -16.70 -14.28
CA GLY A 102 18.84 -17.94 -13.58
C GLY A 102 17.54 -18.61 -14.04
N LEU A 103 17.31 -19.84 -13.57
CA LEU A 103 16.20 -20.68 -14.04
C LEU A 103 14.81 -20.17 -13.65
N LEU A 104 14.68 -19.48 -12.52
CA LEU A 104 13.38 -19.12 -11.92
C LEU A 104 13.11 -17.62 -11.71
N SER A 105 14.13 -16.76 -11.87
CA SER A 105 14.15 -15.31 -11.57
C SER A 105 12.79 -14.63 -11.20
N PRO A 106 12.25 -14.82 -9.97
CA PRO A 106 10.96 -14.25 -9.61
C PRO A 106 11.09 -12.77 -9.30
N ALA A 107 9.98 -12.04 -9.44
CA ALA A 107 9.93 -10.62 -9.15
C ALA A 107 10.14 -10.32 -7.66
N ARG A 108 10.92 -9.27 -7.38
CA ARG A 108 11.15 -8.79 -6.01
C ARG A 108 10.15 -7.71 -5.67
N VAL A 109 9.06 -8.11 -5.05
CA VAL A 109 7.98 -7.22 -4.61
C VAL A 109 8.19 -6.74 -3.17
N VAL A 110 7.86 -5.49 -2.88
CA VAL A 110 7.98 -4.89 -1.54
C VAL A 110 6.63 -4.43 -1.00
N SER A 111 6.52 -4.28 0.31
CA SER A 111 5.28 -3.85 0.99
C SER A 111 5.53 -2.83 2.09
N THR A 112 6.65 -2.10 2.01
CA THR A 112 7.12 -1.20 3.06
C THR A 112 6.22 0.00 3.24
N ALA A 113 5.77 0.63 2.16
CA ALA A 113 4.86 1.78 2.22
C ALA A 113 3.51 1.36 2.82
N TRP A 114 2.98 0.22 2.39
CA TRP A 114 1.74 -0.35 2.92
C TRP A 114 1.84 -0.69 4.41
N GLN A 115 2.87 -1.44 4.81
CA GLN A 115 3.09 -1.80 6.21
C GLN A 115 3.25 -0.54 7.08
N SER A 116 4.01 0.45 6.61
CA SER A 116 4.19 1.71 7.33
C SER A 116 2.87 2.45 7.54
N ALA A 117 2.01 2.51 6.52
CA ALA A 117 0.70 3.15 6.63
C ALA A 117 -0.24 2.43 7.60
N MET A 118 -0.21 1.10 7.63
CA MET A 118 -0.98 0.29 8.56
C MET A 118 -0.47 0.45 10.00
N THR A 119 0.84 0.36 10.22
CA THR A 119 1.46 0.48 11.56
C THR A 119 1.28 1.88 12.16
N THR A 120 1.33 2.93 11.34
CA THR A 120 1.12 4.30 11.80
C THR A 120 -0.35 4.69 11.96
N GLY A 121 -1.28 3.81 11.57
CA GLY A 121 -2.73 4.06 11.63
C GLY A 121 -3.24 5.06 10.60
N VAL A 122 -2.37 5.57 9.72
CA VAL A 122 -2.73 6.57 8.70
C VAL A 122 -3.75 6.01 7.70
N ALA A 123 -3.76 4.70 7.49
CA ALA A 123 -4.72 4.01 6.65
C ALA A 123 -6.19 4.14 7.11
N ALA A 124 -6.43 4.48 8.39
CA ALA A 124 -7.78 4.66 8.93
C ALA A 124 -8.52 5.88 8.33
N GLN A 125 -7.80 6.77 7.66
CA GLN A 125 -8.35 7.97 7.02
C GLN A 125 -8.83 7.71 5.58
N TRP A 126 -8.53 6.53 5.01
CA TRP A 126 -8.90 6.22 3.63
C TRP A 126 -10.33 5.66 3.54
N PRO A 127 -11.01 5.88 2.40
CA PRO A 127 -12.27 5.19 2.10
C PRO A 127 -12.13 3.67 2.23
N TYR A 128 -13.19 3.03 2.68
CA TYR A 128 -13.21 1.58 2.90
C TYR A 128 -12.90 0.80 1.63
N GLU A 129 -13.41 1.26 0.49
CA GLU A 129 -13.23 0.65 -0.82
C GLU A 129 -11.76 0.66 -1.26
N GLU A 130 -11.05 1.77 -1.02
CA GLU A 130 -9.61 1.88 -1.28
C GLU A 130 -8.82 0.95 -0.36
N LEU A 131 -9.15 0.94 0.93
CA LEU A 131 -8.48 0.08 1.90
C LEU A 131 -8.65 -1.41 1.55
N LEU A 132 -9.86 -1.80 1.12
CA LEU A 132 -10.15 -3.16 0.69
C LEU A 132 -9.39 -3.52 -0.59
N ALA A 133 -9.36 -2.63 -1.58
CA ALA A 133 -8.61 -2.83 -2.83
C ALA A 133 -7.11 -3.00 -2.56
N LEU A 134 -6.53 -2.13 -1.73
CA LEU A 134 -5.13 -2.21 -1.31
C LEU A 134 -4.85 -3.51 -0.55
N SER A 135 -5.68 -3.86 0.44
CA SER A 135 -5.51 -5.10 1.21
C SER A 135 -5.54 -6.33 0.31
N SER A 136 -6.44 -6.35 -0.68
CA SER A 136 -6.57 -7.46 -1.63
C SER A 136 -5.34 -7.62 -2.53
N ILE A 137 -4.78 -6.53 -3.08
CA ILE A 137 -3.58 -6.62 -3.92
C ILE A 137 -2.35 -7.02 -3.11
N TYR A 138 -2.19 -6.52 -1.88
CA TYR A 138 -1.05 -6.90 -1.04
C TYR A 138 -1.14 -8.35 -0.56
N GLU A 139 -2.34 -8.90 -0.32
CA GLU A 139 -2.48 -10.33 -0.05
C GLU A 139 -2.14 -11.19 -1.28
N THR A 140 -2.60 -10.77 -2.47
CA THR A 140 -2.27 -11.44 -3.73
C THR A 140 -0.75 -11.43 -3.97
N GLN A 141 -0.11 -10.28 -3.77
CA GLN A 141 1.34 -10.12 -3.84
C GLN A 141 2.07 -11.02 -2.83
N ALA A 142 1.60 -11.07 -1.58
CA ALA A 142 2.19 -11.91 -0.54
C ALA A 142 2.08 -13.40 -0.89
N SER A 143 0.95 -13.82 -1.47
CA SER A 143 0.76 -15.18 -1.97
C SER A 143 1.74 -15.54 -3.08
N TYR A 144 1.93 -14.64 -4.05
CA TYR A 144 2.95 -14.78 -5.11
C TYR A 144 4.37 -14.90 -4.54
N ALA A 145 4.73 -14.04 -3.58
CA ALA A 145 6.06 -14.07 -2.95
C ALA A 145 6.30 -15.41 -2.23
N ARG A 146 5.32 -15.90 -1.45
CA ARG A 146 5.41 -17.21 -0.78
C ARG A 146 5.59 -18.36 -1.76
N LEU A 147 4.86 -18.36 -2.88
CA LEU A 147 5.02 -19.38 -3.92
C LEU A 147 6.42 -19.33 -4.55
N SER A 148 6.91 -18.14 -4.85
CA SER A 148 8.24 -17.92 -5.41
C SER A 148 9.34 -18.40 -4.47
N ASP A 149 9.25 -18.07 -3.19
CA ASP A 149 10.19 -18.51 -2.16
C ASP A 149 10.20 -20.02 -1.99
N ALA A 150 9.01 -20.66 -1.97
CA ALA A 150 8.89 -22.11 -1.87
C ALA A 150 9.55 -22.83 -3.05
N LEU A 151 9.42 -22.30 -4.26
CA LEU A 151 10.03 -22.89 -5.46
C LEU A 151 11.52 -22.66 -5.53
N LEU A 152 12.01 -21.48 -5.15
CA LEU A 152 13.44 -21.22 -5.01
C LEU A 152 14.07 -22.17 -3.99
N ALA A 153 13.42 -22.36 -2.84
CA ALA A 153 13.88 -23.29 -1.81
C ALA A 153 13.91 -24.74 -2.33
N SER A 154 12.85 -25.20 -2.99
CA SER A 154 12.79 -26.54 -3.57
C SER A 154 13.86 -26.76 -4.65
N THR A 155 14.05 -25.79 -5.53
CA THR A 155 15.05 -25.87 -6.61
C THR A 155 16.48 -25.85 -6.05
N TYR A 156 16.73 -25.04 -5.03
CA TYR A 156 18.02 -25.02 -4.35
C TYR A 156 18.31 -26.34 -3.63
N GLN A 157 17.31 -26.93 -2.96
CA GLN A 157 17.44 -28.25 -2.34
C GLN A 157 17.75 -29.34 -3.38
N ASP A 158 17.08 -29.31 -4.53
CA ASP A 158 17.36 -30.24 -5.63
C ASP A 158 18.78 -30.03 -6.19
N LEU A 159 19.19 -28.77 -6.41
CA LEU A 159 20.54 -28.42 -6.85
C LEU A 159 21.60 -28.99 -5.90
N MET A 160 21.42 -28.82 -4.59
CA MET A 160 22.37 -29.30 -3.58
C MET A 160 22.40 -30.82 -3.46
N ARG A 161 21.25 -31.49 -3.62
CA ARG A 161 21.14 -32.94 -3.46
C ARG A 161 21.59 -33.72 -4.70
N ASN A 162 21.21 -33.22 -5.87
CA ASN A 162 21.28 -33.94 -7.14
C ASN A 162 22.29 -33.34 -8.12
N GLY A 163 22.83 -32.17 -7.80
CA GLY A 163 23.82 -31.46 -8.61
C GLY A 163 23.20 -30.71 -9.81
N PRO A 164 23.95 -29.76 -10.39
CA PRO A 164 23.44 -28.88 -11.45
C PRO A 164 23.02 -29.60 -12.74
N ARG A 165 23.70 -30.69 -13.11
CA ARG A 165 23.37 -31.41 -14.36
C ARG A 165 21.97 -32.00 -14.34
N ARG A 166 21.53 -32.54 -13.19
CA ARG A 166 20.23 -33.18 -13.05
C ARG A 166 19.06 -32.20 -13.17
N LEU A 167 19.24 -30.96 -12.74
CA LEU A 167 18.26 -29.90 -12.96
C LEU A 167 18.08 -29.59 -14.45
N LEU A 168 19.19 -29.51 -15.18
CA LEU A 168 19.15 -29.33 -16.62
C LEU A 168 18.58 -30.56 -17.33
N ASP A 169 18.79 -31.78 -16.82
CA ASP A 169 18.29 -33.02 -17.45
C ASP A 169 16.75 -33.04 -17.42
N GLY A 170 16.18 -32.42 -16.38
CA GLY A 170 14.74 -32.25 -16.21
C GLY A 170 14.16 -30.97 -16.81
N TYR A 171 14.87 -30.23 -17.69
CA TYR A 171 14.43 -28.91 -18.17
C TYR A 171 13.01 -28.90 -18.76
N ALA A 172 12.60 -29.98 -19.43
CA ALA A 172 11.26 -30.13 -20.00
C ALA A 172 10.15 -30.05 -18.92
N ASN A 173 10.42 -30.52 -17.71
CA ASN A 173 9.48 -30.44 -16.59
C ASN A 173 9.31 -29.01 -16.07
N PHE A 174 10.20 -28.08 -16.43
CA PHE A 174 10.07 -26.67 -16.07
C PHE A 174 9.16 -25.91 -17.04
N VAL A 175 8.89 -26.39 -18.26
CA VAL A 175 8.03 -25.65 -19.21
C VAL A 175 6.63 -25.39 -18.64
N PRO A 176 5.92 -26.38 -18.08
CA PRO A 176 4.62 -26.13 -17.46
C PRO A 176 4.74 -25.17 -16.27
N LEU A 177 5.79 -25.29 -15.45
CA LEU A 177 6.03 -24.41 -14.31
C LEU A 177 6.25 -22.95 -14.73
N GLN A 178 7.04 -22.71 -15.77
CA GLN A 178 7.30 -21.36 -16.30
C GLN A 178 6.02 -20.73 -16.87
N ARG A 179 5.17 -21.52 -17.54
CA ARG A 179 3.87 -21.06 -18.03
C ARG A 179 2.92 -20.72 -16.89
N ASP A 180 2.85 -21.57 -15.86
CA ASP A 180 2.03 -21.30 -14.67
C ASP A 180 2.49 -20.03 -13.95
N PHE A 181 3.81 -19.80 -13.86
CA PHE A 181 4.38 -18.56 -13.31
C PHE A 181 3.99 -17.34 -14.11
N SER A 182 4.24 -17.37 -15.43
CA SER A 182 3.89 -16.27 -16.33
C SER A 182 2.38 -15.97 -16.29
N GLY A 183 1.53 -16.98 -16.17
CA GLY A 183 0.09 -16.83 -15.96
C GLY A 183 -0.24 -16.08 -14.67
N LYS A 184 0.30 -16.52 -13.53
CA LYS A 184 0.11 -15.85 -12.23
C LYS A 184 0.64 -14.43 -12.21
N GLU A 185 1.78 -14.20 -12.83
CA GLU A 185 2.38 -12.87 -12.94
C GLU A 185 1.52 -11.96 -13.82
N SER A 186 0.92 -12.48 -14.89
CA SER A 186 -0.06 -11.75 -15.70
C SER A 186 -1.30 -11.36 -14.90
N GLU A 187 -1.84 -12.27 -14.09
CA GLU A 187 -2.98 -11.99 -13.20
C GLU A 187 -2.64 -10.91 -12.17
N LEU A 188 -1.43 -10.97 -11.59
CA LEU A 188 -0.95 -10.00 -10.61
C LEU A 188 -0.71 -8.61 -11.24
N VAL A 189 -0.13 -8.54 -12.44
CA VAL A 189 0.00 -7.29 -13.20
C VAL A 189 -1.37 -6.67 -13.46
N ALA A 190 -2.33 -7.47 -13.93
CA ALA A 190 -3.70 -7.00 -14.17
C ALA A 190 -4.37 -6.52 -12.87
N ALA A 191 -4.07 -7.16 -11.73
CA ALA A 191 -4.58 -6.74 -10.43
C ALA A 191 -3.97 -5.40 -9.99
N TYR A 192 -2.67 -5.18 -10.19
CA TYR A 192 -2.04 -3.87 -9.96
C TYR A 192 -2.67 -2.79 -10.82
N ASP A 193 -2.85 -3.05 -12.12
CA ASP A 193 -3.42 -2.08 -13.06
C ASP A 193 -4.85 -1.67 -12.65
N ARG A 194 -5.67 -2.64 -12.20
CA ARG A 194 -7.02 -2.36 -11.65
C ARG A 194 -6.98 -1.49 -10.40
N VAL A 195 -6.12 -1.82 -9.43
CA VAL A 195 -6.04 -1.06 -8.16
C VAL A 195 -5.49 0.33 -8.41
N LEU A 196 -4.43 0.47 -9.21
CA LEU A 196 -3.86 1.77 -9.57
C LEU A 196 -4.89 2.68 -10.26
N ALA A 197 -5.75 2.13 -11.12
CA ALA A 197 -6.85 2.87 -11.73
C ALA A 197 -7.93 3.27 -10.71
N ALA A 198 -8.27 2.37 -9.78
CA ALA A 198 -9.29 2.62 -8.76
C ALA A 198 -8.88 3.73 -7.77
N ILE A 199 -7.61 3.73 -7.34
CA ILE A 199 -7.10 4.71 -6.37
C ILE A 199 -6.57 6.00 -7.01
N ALA A 200 -6.66 6.17 -8.33
CA ALA A 200 -6.24 7.38 -9.04
C ALA A 200 -7.34 8.45 -9.10
N ASN A 201 -8.60 8.05 -8.92
CA ASN A 201 -9.77 8.93 -8.82
C ASN A 201 -9.99 9.40 -7.38
#